data_AF-A0A3M7PVE6-F1
#
_entry.id   AF-A0A3M7PVE6-F1
#
_cell.length_a   1.000
_cell.length_b   1.000
_cell.length_c   1.000
_cell.angle_alpha   90.00
_cell.angle_beta   90.00
_cell.angle_gamma   90.00
#
_symmetry.space_group_name_H-M   'P 1'
#
loop_
_entity.id
_entity.type
_entity.pdbx_description
1 polymer ?
#
loop_
_entity_poly.entity_id
_entity_poly.type
_entity_poly.pdbx_seq_one_letter_code
_entity_poly.pdbx_strand_id
1 'polypeptide(L)'
;MAPNAVPKGFVDAIKATGAILKEIALGEELYRLGHTKVFFKAGVLGQLEELRDAALSKIIAMLQSNIRLYLMKKHYKTMLDQRLALSVLQRNIKAYLSLRNWPWWKLYTKVKPLLSNARQEDELKAKEEEFNKIKESLEKEEKLRKELEETNLKLLKDKNELYTQLQSE
;
A
#
# COMPACT_ATOMS: atom_id res chain seq x y z
N MET A 1 0.34 -9.23 -27.04
CA MET A 1 0.36 -9.33 -28.52
C MET A 1 -0.96 -9.82 -29.08
N ALA A 2 -1.58 -10.86 -28.52
CA ALA A 2 -2.85 -11.41 -28.99
C ALA A 2 -3.94 -11.42 -27.89
N PRO A 3 -4.42 -10.25 -27.43
CA PRO A 3 -5.35 -10.17 -26.29
C PRO A 3 -6.73 -10.78 -26.56
N ASN A 4 -7.09 -10.95 -27.83
CA ASN A 4 -8.39 -11.47 -28.26
C ASN A 4 -8.34 -12.93 -28.74
N ALA A 5 -7.16 -13.55 -28.77
CA ALA A 5 -6.99 -14.91 -29.29
C ALA A 5 -7.61 -15.98 -28.39
N VAL A 6 -7.77 -15.70 -27.10
CA VAL A 6 -8.35 -16.63 -26.13
C VAL A 6 -9.76 -16.16 -25.78
N PRO A 7 -10.79 -16.98 -25.97
CA PRO A 7 -12.16 -16.66 -25.56
C PRO A 7 -12.25 -16.31 -24.07
N LYS A 8 -13.20 -15.44 -23.72
CA LYS A 8 -13.49 -15.13 -22.31
C LYS A 8 -14.09 -16.36 -21.63
N GLY A 9 -13.37 -16.95 -20.68
CA GLY A 9 -13.79 -18.15 -19.95
C GLY A 9 -12.61 -19.07 -19.64
N PHE A 10 -12.90 -20.25 -19.07
CA PHE A 10 -11.87 -21.26 -18.87
C PHE A 10 -11.52 -21.94 -20.20
N VAL A 11 -10.24 -21.92 -20.56
CA VAL A 11 -9.71 -22.60 -21.74
C VAL A 11 -8.49 -23.40 -21.31
N ASP A 12 -8.37 -24.62 -21.84
CA ASP A 12 -7.19 -25.46 -21.63
C ASP A 12 -5.90 -24.73 -22.03
N ALA A 13 -4.84 -24.87 -21.23
CA ALA A 13 -3.62 -24.09 -21.39
C ALA A 13 -2.91 -24.37 -22.73
N ILE A 14 -2.95 -25.60 -23.23
CA ILE A 14 -2.34 -25.97 -24.51
C ILE A 14 -3.14 -25.34 -25.66
N LYS A 15 -4.47 -25.42 -25.59
CA LYS A 15 -5.36 -24.78 -26.59
C LYS A 15 -5.23 -23.26 -26.60
N ALA A 16 -5.17 -22.64 -25.42
CA ALA A 16 -4.98 -21.20 -25.29
C ALA A 16 -3.63 -20.75 -25.86
N THR A 17 -2.56 -21.47 -25.53
CA THR A 17 -1.21 -21.18 -26.03
C THR A 17 -1.14 -21.35 -27.55
N GLY A 18 -1.73 -22.42 -28.10
CA GLY A 18 -1.82 -22.62 -29.54
C GLY A 18 -2.59 -21.51 -30.26
N ALA A 19 -3.70 -21.04 -29.69
CA ALA A 19 -4.47 -19.93 -30.25
C ALA A 19 -3.66 -18.62 -30.26
N ILE A 20 -2.94 -18.32 -29.17
CA ILE A 20 -2.07 -17.14 -29.08
C ILE A 20 -0.97 -17.20 -30.13
N LEU A 21 -0.29 -18.34 -30.28
CA LEU A 21 0.82 -18.51 -31.25
C LEU A 21 0.34 -18.42 -32.71
N LYS A 22 -0.88 -18.87 -32.99
CA LYS A 22 -1.51 -18.72 -34.30
C LYS A 22 -1.89 -17.28 -34.61
N GLU A 23 -2.45 -16.56 -33.64
CA GLU A 23 -2.85 -15.15 -33.81
C GLU A 23 -1.65 -14.23 -34.05
N ILE A 24 -0.50 -14.50 -33.43
CA ILE A 24 0.75 -13.78 -33.70
C ILE A 24 1.42 -14.20 -35.01
N ALA A 25 0.77 -15.05 -35.81
CA ALA A 25 1.23 -15.56 -37.10
C ALA A 25 2.62 -16.24 -37.04
N LEU A 26 2.92 -16.96 -35.94
CA LEU A 26 4.17 -17.72 -35.84
C LEU A 26 4.03 -19.05 -36.61
N GLY A 27 4.95 -19.32 -37.53
CA GLY A 27 4.97 -20.56 -38.32
C GLY A 27 4.99 -21.81 -37.43
N GLU A 28 4.18 -22.81 -37.77
CA GLU A 28 4.07 -24.06 -36.99
C GLU A 28 5.40 -24.84 -36.95
N GLU A 29 6.33 -24.59 -37.88
CA GLU A 29 7.68 -25.15 -37.91
C GLU A 29 8.65 -24.53 -36.89
N LEU A 30 8.30 -23.38 -36.30
CA LEU A 30 9.14 -22.62 -35.39
C LEU A 30 8.92 -22.98 -33.92
N TYR A 31 7.84 -23.71 -33.61
CA TYR A 31 7.53 -24.13 -32.25
C TYR A 31 6.95 -25.56 -32.16
N ARG A 32 6.98 -26.13 -30.96
CA ARG A 32 6.31 -27.37 -30.60
C ARG A 32 5.68 -27.24 -29.22
N LEU A 33 4.40 -27.60 -29.10
CA LEU A 33 3.68 -27.62 -27.83
C LEU A 33 3.94 -28.96 -27.13
N GLY A 34 4.57 -28.93 -25.96
CA GLY A 34 4.63 -30.06 -25.03
C GLY A 34 3.52 -29.98 -23.97
N HIS A 35 3.36 -31.03 -23.18
CA HIS A 35 2.34 -31.09 -22.12
C HIS A 35 2.53 -30.02 -21.03
N THR A 36 3.78 -29.65 -20.74
CA THR A 36 4.12 -28.68 -19.69
C THR A 36 4.81 -27.43 -20.19
N LYS A 37 5.43 -27.47 -21.39
CA LYS A 37 6.27 -26.38 -21.93
C LYS A 37 6.10 -26.25 -23.44
N VAL A 38 6.36 -25.05 -23.94
CA VAL A 38 6.51 -24.78 -25.38
C VAL A 38 8.00 -24.74 -25.73
N PHE A 39 8.36 -25.39 -26.82
CA PHE A 39 9.71 -25.37 -27.37
C PHE A 39 9.74 -24.48 -28.61
N PHE A 40 10.73 -23.60 -28.70
CA PHE A 40 10.94 -22.71 -29.83
C PHE A 40 12.29 -23.01 -30.50
N LYS A 41 12.38 -22.82 -31.81
CA LYS A 41 13.67 -22.79 -32.50
C LYS A 41 14.52 -21.60 -32.03
N ALA A 42 15.84 -21.70 -32.21
CA ALA A 42 16.76 -20.62 -31.89
C ALA A 42 16.37 -19.31 -32.59
N GLY A 43 16.50 -18.18 -31.88
CA GLY A 43 16.17 -16.83 -32.39
C GLY A 43 14.70 -16.43 -32.27
N VAL A 44 13.76 -17.38 -32.28
CA VAL A 44 12.31 -17.08 -32.20
C VAL A 44 11.94 -16.40 -30.89
N LEU A 45 12.51 -16.85 -29.77
CA LEU A 45 12.23 -16.24 -28.46
C LEU A 45 12.66 -14.78 -28.40
N GLY A 46 13.80 -14.41 -29.02
CA GLY A 46 14.26 -13.02 -29.07
C GLY A 46 13.29 -12.11 -29.84
N GLN A 47 12.79 -12.59 -30.98
CA GLN A 47 11.78 -11.85 -31.76
C GLN A 47 10.47 -11.66 -30.98
N LEU A 48 10.04 -12.69 -30.24
CA LEU A 48 8.87 -12.59 -29.36
C LEU A 48 9.12 -11.63 -28.19
N GLU A 49 10.33 -11.53 -27.66
CA GLU A 49 10.66 -10.54 -26.63
C GLU A 49 10.62 -9.10 -27.18
N GLU A 50 11.16 -8.85 -28.37
CA GLU A 50 11.12 -7.53 -29.01
C GLU A 50 9.68 -7.04 -29.28
N LEU A 51 8.83 -7.91 -29.82
CA LEU A 51 7.41 -7.60 -30.02
C LEU A 51 6.69 -7.34 -28.69
N ARG A 52 7.14 -7.98 -27.60
CA ARG A 52 6.55 -7.80 -26.26
C ARG A 52 6.94 -6.44 -25.72
N ASP A 53 8.20 -6.09 -25.82
CA ASP A 53 8.73 -4.83 -25.32
C ASP A 53 8.11 -3.65 -26.08
N ALA A 54 7.93 -3.77 -27.40
CA ALA A 54 7.21 -2.76 -28.20
C ALA A 54 5.76 -2.57 -27.72
N ALA A 55 5.04 -3.67 -27.47
CA ALA A 55 3.66 -3.59 -26.97
C ALA A 55 3.56 -3.07 -25.53
N LEU A 56 4.48 -3.48 -24.65
CA LEU A 56 4.48 -3.10 -23.24
C LEU A 56 4.97 -1.68 -23.01
N SER A 57 5.89 -1.16 -23.83
CA SER A 57 6.49 0.17 -23.64
C SER A 57 5.42 1.27 -23.50
N LYS A 58 4.39 1.27 -24.36
CA LYS A 58 3.28 2.23 -24.27
C LYS A 58 2.46 2.05 -22.98
N ILE A 59 2.16 0.82 -22.60
CA ILE A 59 1.38 0.51 -21.40
C ILE A 59 2.14 0.95 -20.14
N ILE A 60 3.44 0.65 -20.07
CA ILE A 60 4.32 1.03 -18.97
C ILE A 60 4.42 2.56 -18.89
N ALA A 61 4.61 3.25 -20.02
CA ALA A 61 4.64 4.71 -20.05
C ALA A 61 3.33 5.32 -19.52
N MET A 62 2.17 4.78 -19.92
CA MET A 62 0.87 5.21 -19.40
C MET A 62 0.75 4.95 -17.89
N LEU A 63 1.12 3.76 -17.41
CA LEU A 63 1.12 3.42 -15.99
C LEU A 63 2.00 4.39 -15.18
N GLN A 64 3.24 4.60 -15.62
CA GLN A 64 4.18 5.54 -14.99
C GLN A 64 3.62 6.96 -14.96
N SER A 65 3.01 7.42 -16.06
CA SER A 65 2.40 8.75 -16.13
C SER A 65 1.27 8.92 -15.12
N ASN A 66 0.41 7.89 -14.96
CA ASN A 66 -0.67 7.89 -13.99
C ASN A 66 -0.18 7.87 -12.54
N ILE A 67 0.86 7.07 -12.25
CA ILE A 67 1.50 7.04 -10.93
C ILE A 67 2.07 8.42 -10.58
N ARG A 68 2.83 9.03 -11.50
CA ARG A 68 3.40 10.38 -11.30
C ARG A 68 2.31 11.42 -11.10
N LEU A 69 1.24 11.37 -11.90
CA LEU A 69 0.09 12.27 -11.74
C LEU A 69 -0.55 12.15 -10.36
N TYR A 70 -0.77 10.93 -9.89
CA TYR A 70 -1.35 10.69 -8.56
C TYR A 70 -0.46 11.25 -7.44
N LEU A 71 0.84 10.99 -7.50
CA LEU A 71 1.81 11.49 -6.54
C LEU A 71 1.85 13.03 -6.54
N MET A 72 1.88 13.65 -7.72
CA MET A 72 1.88 15.11 -7.85
C MET A 72 0.59 15.74 -7.32
N LYS A 73 -0.58 15.13 -7.58
CA LYS A 73 -1.86 15.60 -7.02
C LYS A 73 -1.86 15.55 -5.49
N LYS A 74 -1.34 14.46 -4.90
CA LYS A 74 -1.21 14.32 -3.45
C LYS A 74 -0.29 15.40 -2.87
N HIS A 75 0.89 15.58 -3.47
CA HIS A 75 1.84 16.60 -3.03
C HIS A 75 1.28 18.03 -3.17
N TYR A 76 0.63 18.32 -4.29
CA TYR A 76 0.00 19.61 -4.54
C TYR A 76 -1.09 19.94 -3.52
N LYS A 77 -1.93 18.97 -3.16
CA LYS A 77 -2.94 19.15 -2.11
C LYS A 77 -2.28 19.53 -0.78
N THR A 78 -1.23 18.82 -0.37
CA THR A 78 -0.46 19.16 0.84
C THR A 78 0.09 20.59 0.78
N MET A 79 0.64 21.02 -0.35
CA MET A 79 1.15 22.39 -0.51
C MET A 79 0.04 23.45 -0.42
N LEU A 80 -1.14 23.16 -0.97
CA LEU A 80 -2.30 24.05 -0.90
C LEU A 80 -2.80 24.18 0.54
N ASP A 81 -2.92 23.07 1.26
CA ASP A 81 -3.32 23.04 2.66
C ASP A 81 -2.30 23.81 3.53
N GLN A 82 -0.99 23.62 3.28
CA GLN A 82 0.07 24.39 3.95
C GLN A 82 -0.05 25.89 3.67
N ARG A 83 -0.35 26.30 2.43
CA ARG A 83 -0.51 27.72 2.08
C ARG A 83 -1.70 28.35 2.79
N LEU A 84 -2.82 27.64 2.89
CA LEU A 84 -3.99 28.10 3.63
C LEU A 84 -3.69 28.20 5.14
N ALA A 85 -3.08 27.16 5.71
CA ALA A 85 -2.66 27.14 7.11
C ALA A 85 -1.70 28.29 7.43
N LEU A 86 -0.75 28.57 6.54
CA LEU A 86 0.20 29.68 6.70
C LEU A 86 -0.52 31.03 6.77
N SER A 87 -1.52 31.27 5.91
CA SER A 87 -2.31 32.51 5.94
C SER A 87 -3.04 32.69 7.28
N VAL A 88 -3.67 31.62 7.78
CA VAL A 88 -4.36 31.62 9.08
C VAL A 88 -3.37 31.87 10.22
N LEU A 89 -2.22 31.18 10.23
CA LEU A 89 -1.17 31.36 11.23
C LEU A 89 -0.65 32.79 11.24
N GLN A 90 -0.31 33.35 10.07
CA GLN A 90 0.18 34.73 9.96
C GLN A 90 -0.86 35.74 10.49
N ARG A 91 -2.14 35.56 10.16
CA ARG A 91 -3.22 36.42 10.67
C ARG A 91 -3.32 36.33 12.19
N ASN A 92 -3.30 35.11 12.75
CA ASN A 92 -3.37 34.89 14.19
C ASN A 92 -2.16 35.45 14.93
N ILE A 93 -0.94 35.27 14.39
CA ILE A 93 0.28 35.83 14.97
C ILE A 93 0.20 37.36 15.02
N LYS A 94 -0.23 38.01 13.93
CA LYS A 94 -0.43 39.47 13.90
C LYS A 94 -1.43 39.93 14.96
N ALA A 95 -2.57 39.26 15.06
CA ALA A 95 -3.58 39.56 16.08
C ALA A 95 -3.03 39.36 17.50
N TYR A 96 -2.31 38.27 17.76
CA TYR A 96 -1.66 38.03 19.04
C TYR A 96 -0.63 39.11 19.39
N LEU A 97 0.22 39.53 18.43
CA LEU A 97 1.19 40.59 18.64
C LEU A 97 0.51 41.93 18.99
N SER A 98 -0.65 42.23 18.42
CA SER A 98 -1.44 43.41 18.84
C SER A 98 -2.08 43.26 20.22
N LEU A 99 -2.53 42.05 20.59
CA LEU A 99 -3.24 41.81 21.85
C LEU A 99 -2.32 41.61 23.05
N ARG A 100 -1.11 41.05 22.87
CA ARG A 100 -0.26 40.60 23.99
C ARG A 100 0.08 41.69 25.01
N ASN A 101 0.19 42.93 24.55
CA ASN A 101 0.53 44.07 25.40
C ASN A 101 -0.69 44.79 25.98
N TRP A 102 -1.89 44.48 25.51
CA TRP A 102 -3.13 45.13 25.93
C TRP A 102 -3.46 44.77 27.40
N PRO A 103 -3.70 45.76 28.30
CA PRO A 103 -3.89 45.48 29.72
C PRO A 103 -5.05 44.53 30.04
N TRP A 104 -6.18 44.66 29.35
CA TRP A 104 -7.33 43.77 29.51
C TRP A 104 -7.02 42.31 29.16
N TRP A 105 -6.23 42.10 28.09
CA TRP A 105 -5.77 40.76 27.72
C TRP A 105 -4.85 40.16 28.80
N LYS A 106 -3.92 40.95 29.35
CA LYS A 106 -3.05 40.50 30.45
C LYS A 106 -3.85 40.10 31.69
N LEU A 107 -4.85 40.89 32.08
CA LEU A 107 -5.74 40.54 33.18
C LEU A 107 -6.46 39.22 32.93
N TYR A 108 -7.09 39.07 31.75
CA TYR A 108 -7.80 37.85 31.38
C TYR A 108 -6.90 36.62 31.43
N THR A 109 -5.67 36.69 30.88
CA THR A 109 -4.73 35.55 30.89
C THR A 109 -4.29 35.11 32.28
N LYS A 110 -4.30 36.01 33.28
CA LYS A 110 -4.00 35.67 34.68
C LYS A 110 -5.19 35.07 35.41
N VAL A 111 -6.40 35.56 35.11
CA VAL A 111 -7.63 35.14 35.81
C VAL A 111 -8.17 33.82 35.26
N LYS A 112 -8.12 33.60 33.93
CA LYS A 112 -8.71 32.42 33.27
C LYS A 112 -8.20 31.07 33.84
N PRO A 113 -6.90 30.85 34.10
CA PRO A 113 -6.41 29.58 34.64
C PRO A 113 -6.94 29.26 36.04
N LEU A 114 -7.34 30.27 36.83
CA LEU A 114 -7.87 30.10 38.18
C LEU A 114 -9.31 29.56 38.19
N LEU A 115 -9.96 29.49 37.02
CA LEU A 115 -11.34 29.00 36.83
C LEU A 115 -11.36 27.50 36.41
N SER A 116 -10.42 26.70 36.91
CA SER A 116 -10.01 25.38 36.35
C SER A 116 -11.05 24.27 36.31
N ASN A 117 -12.16 24.38 37.05
CA ASN A 117 -13.10 23.27 37.24
C ASN A 117 -13.71 22.76 35.93
N ALA A 118 -14.04 23.64 34.98
CA ALA A 118 -14.58 23.23 33.68
C ALA A 118 -13.54 22.56 32.77
N ARG A 119 -12.26 22.91 32.90
CA ARG A 119 -11.18 22.36 32.07
C ARG A 119 -10.76 20.95 32.52
N GLN A 120 -10.85 20.69 33.82
CA GLN A 120 -10.51 19.37 34.38
C GLN A 120 -11.49 18.27 33.93
N GLU A 121 -12.78 18.60 33.78
CA GLU A 121 -13.78 17.63 33.31
C GLU A 121 -13.55 17.24 31.83
N ASP A 122 -13.27 18.21 30.97
CA ASP A 122 -12.93 17.97 29.56
C ASP A 122 -11.61 17.19 29.41
N GLU A 123 -10.59 17.51 30.21
CA GLU A 123 -9.32 16.79 30.24
C GLU A 123 -9.50 15.35 30.74
N LEU A 124 -10.36 15.12 31.74
CA LEU A 124 -10.67 13.78 32.24
C LEU A 124 -11.39 12.94 31.18
N LYS A 125 -12.40 13.49 30.50
CA LYS A 125 -13.10 12.80 29.40
C LYS A 125 -12.14 12.43 28.26
N ALA A 126 -11.27 13.36 27.86
CA ALA A 126 -10.26 13.08 26.84
C ALA A 126 -9.28 11.97 27.28
N LYS A 127 -8.91 11.95 28.57
CA LYS A 127 -8.06 10.90 29.15
C LYS A 127 -8.75 9.55 29.21
N GLU A 128 -10.02 9.50 29.56
CA GLU A 128 -10.81 8.26 29.56
C GLU A 128 -10.97 7.70 28.15
N GLU A 129 -11.23 8.54 27.15
CA GLU A 129 -11.27 8.10 25.75
C GLU A 129 -9.93 7.56 25.25
N GLU A 130 -8.83 8.24 25.58
CA GLU A 130 -7.47 7.80 25.25
C GLU A 130 -7.16 6.46 25.93
N PHE A 131 -7.50 6.32 27.22
CA PHE A 131 -7.31 5.10 28.00
C PHE A 131 -8.09 3.93 27.42
N ASN A 132 -9.36 4.12 27.06
CA ASN A 132 -10.20 3.08 26.49
C ASN A 132 -9.66 2.60 25.14
N LYS A 133 -9.22 3.53 24.27
CA LYS A 133 -8.59 3.18 22.98
C LYS A 133 -7.32 2.37 23.17
N ILE A 134 -6.46 2.77 24.11
CA ILE A 134 -5.21 2.06 24.40
C ILE A 134 -5.53 0.65 24.94
N LYS A 135 -6.50 0.54 25.85
CA LYS A 135 -6.92 -0.75 26.42
C LYS A 135 -7.44 -1.71 25.36
N GLU A 136 -8.28 -1.23 24.43
CA GLU A 136 -8.78 -2.04 23.31
C GLU A 136 -7.67 -2.46 22.35
N SER A 137 -6.70 -1.58 22.07
CA SER A 137 -5.55 -1.90 21.21
C SER A 137 -4.68 -2.97 21.86
N LEU A 138 -4.41 -2.82 23.16
CA LEU A 138 -3.61 -3.76 23.94
C LEU A 138 -4.26 -5.16 23.94
N GLU A 139 -5.57 -5.25 24.17
CA GLU A 139 -6.27 -6.53 24.17
C GLU A 139 -6.18 -7.24 22.81
N LYS A 140 -6.27 -6.49 21.70
CA LYS A 140 -6.13 -7.04 20.34
C LYS A 140 -4.70 -7.53 20.08
N GLU A 141 -3.70 -6.75 20.45
CA GLU A 141 -2.30 -7.12 20.29
C GLU A 141 -1.91 -8.32 21.15
N GLU A 142 -2.41 -8.41 22.39
CA GLU A 142 -2.17 -9.57 23.26
C GLU A 142 -2.76 -10.86 22.70
N LYS A 143 -3.98 -10.82 22.13
CA LYS A 143 -4.59 -11.97 21.47
C LYS A 143 -3.77 -12.42 20.25
N LEU A 144 -3.45 -11.48 19.36
CA LEU A 144 -2.67 -11.76 18.17
C LEU A 144 -1.27 -12.32 18.51
N ARG A 145 -0.64 -11.78 19.55
CA ARG A 145 0.66 -12.25 20.02
C ARG A 145 0.60 -13.71 20.49
N LYS A 146 -0.42 -14.08 21.27
CA LYS A 146 -0.60 -15.47 21.74
C LYS A 146 -0.82 -16.44 20.57
N GLU A 147 -1.68 -16.09 19.62
CA GLU A 147 -1.92 -16.89 18.41
C GLU A 147 -0.63 -17.09 17.59
N LEU A 148 0.18 -16.04 17.45
CA LEU A 148 1.47 -16.11 16.75
C LEU A 148 2.51 -16.93 17.51
N GLU A 149 2.55 -16.85 18.85
CA GLU A 149 3.42 -17.69 19.68
C GLU A 149 3.05 -19.18 19.55
N GLU A 150 1.76 -19.52 19.59
CA GLU A 150 1.27 -20.90 19.42
C GLU A 150 1.60 -21.47 18.03
N THR A 151 1.35 -20.69 16.97
CA THR A 151 1.68 -21.11 15.60
C THR A 151 3.18 -21.28 15.40
N ASN A 152 4.01 -20.42 15.98
CA ASN A 152 5.46 -20.53 15.91
C ASN A 152 5.97 -21.79 16.64
N LEU A 153 5.45 -22.09 17.83
CA LEU A 153 5.77 -23.33 18.55
C LEU A 153 5.42 -24.57 17.73
N LYS A 154 4.26 -24.58 17.06
CA LYS A 154 3.86 -25.67 16.16
C LYS A 154 4.83 -25.82 14.99
N LEU A 155 5.16 -24.73 14.30
CA LEU A 155 6.11 -24.74 13.18
C LEU A 155 7.52 -25.21 13.60
N LEU A 156 7.98 -24.82 14.79
CA LEU A 156 9.26 -25.28 15.34
C LEU A 156 9.24 -26.78 15.61
N LYS A 157 8.12 -27.31 16.13
CA LYS A 157 7.95 -28.74 16.35
C LYS A 157 7.96 -29.49 15.01
N ASP A 158 7.12 -29.08 14.06
CA ASP A 158 7.04 -29.70 12.73
C ASP A 158 8.40 -29.68 12.02
N LYS A 159 9.14 -28.55 12.10
CA LYS A 159 10.50 -28.42 11.57
C LYS A 159 11.47 -29.42 12.20
N ASN A 160 11.45 -29.56 13.53
CA ASN A 160 12.36 -30.46 14.23
C ASN A 160 12.04 -31.93 13.93
N GLU A 161 10.76 -32.28 13.81
CA GLU A 161 10.31 -33.62 13.41
C GLU A 161 10.81 -33.95 12.00
N LEU A 162 10.62 -33.05 11.03
CA LEU A 162 11.14 -33.19 9.67
C LEU A 162 12.67 -33.30 9.64
N TYR A 163 13.37 -32.50 10.44
CA TYR A 163 14.83 -32.56 10.52
C TYR A 163 15.31 -33.90 11.09
N THR A 164 14.62 -34.43 12.09
CA THR A 164 14.92 -35.74 12.68
C THR A 164 14.65 -36.87 11.68
N GLN A 165 13.54 -36.80 10.94
CA GLN A 165 13.22 -37.75 9.87
C GLN A 165 14.31 -37.75 8.79
N LEU A 166 14.76 -36.58 8.36
CA LEU A 166 15.84 -36.43 7.38
C LEU A 166 17.19 -37.00 7.87
N GLN A 167 17.49 -36.92 9.16
CA GLN A 167 18.72 -37.52 9.72
C GLN A 167 18.62 -39.04 9.88
N SER A 168 17.40 -39.59 9.91
CA SER A 168 17.15 -41.02 10.01
C SER A 168 17.02 -41.73 8.65
N GLU A 169 16.88 -40.99 7.56
CA GLU A 169 17.07 -41.45 6.17
C GLU A 169 18.54 -41.42 5.77
#